data_AF-A0AAV3JGC3-F1
#
_entry.id   AF-A0AAV3JGC3-F1
#
_cell.length_a   1.000
_cell.length_b   1.000
_cell.length_c   1.000
_cell.angle_alpha   90.00
_cell.angle_beta   90.00
_cell.angle_gamma   90.00
#
_symmetry.space_group_name_H-M   'P 1'
#
loop_
_entity.id
_entity.type
_entity.pdbx_description
1 polymer ?
#
loop_
_entity_poly.entity_id
_entity_poly.type
_entity_poly.pdbx_seq_one_letter_code
_entity_poly.pdbx_strand_id
1 'polypeptide(L)'
;MGKSLKEIAEQLKATEKKIQLIYAFNGVGKTRLSREFKELFAPKNENGDDADQPELTRSKILYYNAYTEDLFYWDNDLENDTKPKLKIQPNSFTDWILKDQGQDQNIITNFQRYTNDKLTPRFNEAYTIKDKDEREIIIKDFSEVTFSFKRGNKEQSDYLKISKGEESNFIRSIFYTLLEQVIAILNIVESNQRETNQFDRLEYVFIDDPVSSLDENHLIELAVDLAYLVRSNKSDIRFIITTHNPLFFNVVSNELDNDDKSHKKKSFQKYRMVKYEDGTYKLEIQPNDSPFSYHLYLMSELDKAIQSNQISKYHFNFLRNILEKTSTFLGYEKWGDLLPKTNDGSTTPYEARIINFSSHSKHASEEVAEIDDNAKRVLGYLLDQIKVMYRFRKQKPNTEN
;
A
#
# COMPACT_ATOMS: atom_id res chain seq x y z
N MET A 1 23.09 -12.54 3.82
CA MET A 1 23.63 -11.26 4.33
C MET A 1 22.55 -10.21 4.24
N GLY A 2 22.39 -9.38 5.26
CA GLY A 2 21.46 -8.25 5.24
C GLY A 2 21.96 -7.13 4.33
N LYS A 3 21.03 -6.32 3.80
CA LYS A 3 21.27 -5.20 2.89
C LYS A 3 20.69 -3.90 3.45
N SER A 4 21.23 -2.76 3.06
CA SER A 4 20.58 -1.45 3.22
C SER A 4 19.40 -1.28 2.26
N LEU A 5 18.48 -0.35 2.53
CA LEU A 5 17.40 -0.02 1.59
C LEU A 5 17.91 0.45 0.23
N LYS A 6 19.05 1.14 0.21
CA LYS A 6 19.70 1.57 -1.03
C LYS A 6 20.15 0.38 -1.87
N GLU A 7 20.78 -0.62 -1.27
CA GLU A 7 21.15 -1.87 -1.96
C GLU A 7 19.93 -2.66 -2.42
N ILE A 8 18.80 -2.60 -1.68
CA ILE A 8 17.52 -3.17 -2.12
C ILE A 8 17.00 -2.42 -3.34
N ALA A 9 17.03 -1.08 -3.34
CA ALA A 9 16.63 -0.26 -4.47
C ALA A 9 17.50 -0.52 -5.72
N GLU A 10 18.82 -0.64 -5.55
CA GLU A 10 19.75 -1.01 -6.62
C GLU A 10 19.45 -2.42 -7.16
N GLN A 11 19.15 -3.39 -6.28
CA GLN A 11 18.71 -4.72 -6.69
C GLN A 11 17.41 -4.68 -7.51
N LEU A 12 16.43 -3.87 -7.11
CA LEU A 12 15.17 -3.67 -7.85
C LEU A 12 15.39 -2.99 -9.20
N LYS A 13 16.39 -2.12 -9.33
CA LYS A 13 16.74 -1.47 -10.59
C LYS A 13 17.46 -2.44 -11.54
N ALA A 14 18.36 -3.26 -11.01
CA ALA A 14 19.21 -4.18 -11.76
C ALA A 14 18.47 -5.38 -12.39
N THR A 15 17.25 -5.68 -11.95
CA THR A 15 16.46 -6.78 -12.51
C THR A 15 15.95 -6.49 -13.92
N GLU A 16 15.86 -7.53 -14.76
CA GLU A 16 15.25 -7.46 -16.11
C GLU A 16 13.70 -7.54 -16.05
N LYS A 17 13.12 -7.74 -14.87
CA LYS A 17 11.67 -7.93 -14.70
C LYS A 17 10.95 -6.59 -14.90
N LYS A 18 9.99 -6.55 -15.83
CA LYS A 18 9.16 -5.37 -16.07
C LYS A 18 8.23 -5.09 -14.89
N ILE A 19 7.76 -6.11 -14.17
CA ILE A 19 6.82 -5.93 -13.07
C ILE A 19 7.35 -6.62 -11.81
N GLN A 20 7.41 -5.87 -10.71
CA GLN A 20 7.91 -6.33 -9.43
C GLN A 20 6.87 -6.05 -8.36
N LEU A 21 6.35 -7.10 -7.71
CA LEU A 21 5.37 -6.98 -6.64
C LEU A 21 6.01 -7.39 -5.31
N ILE A 22 5.96 -6.52 -4.31
CA ILE A 22 6.68 -6.66 -3.05
C ILE A 22 5.69 -6.64 -1.88
N TYR A 23 5.65 -7.74 -1.14
CA TYR A 23 4.95 -7.79 0.15
C TYR A 23 5.89 -7.34 1.27
N ALA A 24 5.43 -6.43 2.13
CA ALA A 24 6.11 -6.09 3.37
C ALA A 24 5.15 -5.57 4.43
N PHE A 25 5.34 -6.01 5.68
CA PHE A 25 4.57 -5.53 6.83
C PHE A 25 4.60 -4.00 6.98
N ASN A 26 3.63 -3.47 7.72
CA ASN A 26 3.65 -2.08 8.16
C ASN A 26 4.90 -1.82 9.03
N GLY A 27 5.47 -0.63 8.88
CA GLY A 27 6.71 -0.25 9.59
C GLY A 27 8.02 -0.81 9.03
N VAL A 28 8.00 -1.75 8.07
CA VAL A 28 9.23 -2.29 7.47
C VAL A 28 10.00 -1.20 6.69
N GLY A 29 9.30 -0.25 6.08
CA GLY A 29 9.91 0.89 5.39
C GLY A 29 9.67 0.93 3.88
N LYS A 30 8.51 0.45 3.39
CA LYS A 30 8.11 0.51 1.97
C LYS A 30 8.18 1.94 1.40
N THR A 31 7.68 2.93 2.15
CA THR A 31 7.79 4.36 1.77
C THR A 31 9.22 4.86 1.73
N ARG A 32 10.09 4.40 2.64
CA ARG A 32 11.53 4.75 2.59
C ARG A 32 12.20 4.11 1.38
N LEU A 33 11.83 2.87 1.04
CA LEU A 33 12.31 2.21 -0.17
C LEU A 33 11.89 2.97 -1.44
N SER A 34 10.66 3.48 -1.53
CA SER A 34 10.23 4.28 -2.68
C SER A 34 11.04 5.57 -2.83
N ARG A 35 11.42 6.19 -1.70
CA ARG A 35 12.34 7.34 -1.66
C ARG A 35 13.74 6.97 -2.12
N GLU A 36 14.36 5.94 -1.53
CA GLU A 36 15.69 5.46 -1.95
C GLU A 36 15.73 5.11 -3.44
N PHE A 37 14.67 4.50 -3.96
CA PHE A 37 14.56 4.18 -5.38
C PHE A 37 14.46 5.44 -6.26
N LYS A 38 13.73 6.47 -5.81
CA LYS A 38 13.67 7.78 -6.49
C LYS A 38 15.05 8.45 -6.52
N GLU A 39 15.82 8.38 -5.44
CA GLU A 39 17.18 8.95 -5.38
C GLU A 39 18.17 8.32 -6.38
N LEU A 40 17.89 7.11 -6.89
CA LEU A 40 18.69 6.49 -7.97
C LEU A 40 18.59 7.21 -9.33
N PHE A 41 17.64 8.15 -9.47
CA PHE A 41 17.41 8.96 -10.67
C PHE A 41 17.60 10.45 -10.40
N ALA A 42 17.81 10.85 -9.14
CA ALA A 42 18.15 12.22 -8.81
C ALA A 42 19.54 12.56 -9.38
N PRO A 43 19.73 13.72 -10.04
CA PRO A 43 21.04 14.15 -10.46
C PRO A 43 21.95 14.29 -9.24
N LYS A 44 23.12 13.64 -9.28
CA LYS A 44 24.16 13.83 -8.27
C LYS A 44 24.84 15.17 -8.52
N ASN A 45 24.30 16.26 -7.99
CA ASN A 45 24.90 17.57 -8.18
C ASN A 45 26.11 17.73 -7.25
N GLU A 46 27.29 17.86 -7.84
CA GLU A 46 28.49 18.41 -7.20
C GLU A 46 28.46 19.95 -7.16
N ASN A 47 27.54 20.62 -7.87
CA ASN A 47 27.39 22.09 -7.88
C ASN A 47 25.92 22.49 -7.73
N GLY A 48 25.60 23.17 -6.63
CA GLY A 48 24.24 23.40 -6.11
C GLY A 48 23.42 24.49 -6.81
N ASP A 49 22.86 24.19 -7.97
CA ASP A 49 21.73 24.96 -8.54
C ASP A 49 20.42 24.16 -8.43
N ASP A 50 19.63 24.45 -7.40
CA ASP A 50 18.42 23.72 -6.96
C ASP A 50 17.11 24.01 -7.73
N ALA A 51 17.14 24.87 -8.75
CA ALA A 51 15.91 25.38 -9.38
C ALA A 51 15.27 24.43 -10.43
N ASP A 52 16.08 23.69 -11.22
CA ASP A 52 15.59 22.83 -12.32
C ASP A 52 15.59 21.31 -11.99
N GLN A 53 15.88 20.95 -10.73
CA GLN A 53 16.18 19.57 -10.30
C GLN A 53 14.98 18.62 -10.12
N PRO A 54 13.77 19.07 -9.68
CA PRO A 54 12.63 18.17 -9.46
C PRO A 54 12.03 17.60 -10.77
N GLU A 55 12.11 18.36 -11.86
CA GLU A 55 11.55 17.97 -13.17
C GLU A 55 12.33 16.83 -13.83
N LEU A 56 13.67 16.85 -13.73
CA LEU A 56 14.53 15.78 -14.27
C LEU A 56 14.28 14.42 -13.61
N THR A 57 14.05 14.39 -12.29
CA THR A 57 13.74 13.15 -11.58
C THR A 57 12.35 12.63 -11.96
N ARG A 58 11.35 13.53 -12.07
CA ARG A 58 10.00 13.20 -12.52
C ARG A 58 9.96 12.69 -13.96
N SER A 59 10.90 13.15 -14.81
CA SER A 59 11.00 12.64 -16.18
C SER A 59 11.31 11.15 -16.25
N LYS A 60 11.92 10.56 -15.21
CA LYS A 60 12.35 9.16 -15.19
C LYS A 60 11.52 8.25 -14.29
N ILE A 61 10.93 8.79 -13.23
CA ILE A 61 10.13 8.01 -12.30
C ILE A 61 8.86 8.75 -11.85
N LEU A 62 7.73 8.05 -11.95
CA LEU A 62 6.46 8.42 -11.34
C LEU A 62 6.25 7.62 -10.06
N TYR A 63 5.77 8.24 -8.99
CA TYR A 63 5.50 7.54 -7.75
C TYR A 63 4.15 7.89 -7.13
N TYR A 64 3.53 6.89 -6.52
CA TYR A 64 2.45 7.03 -5.55
C TYR A 64 2.98 6.55 -4.21
N ASN A 65 2.97 7.40 -3.19
CA ASN A 65 3.37 7.09 -1.82
C ASN A 65 2.80 8.14 -0.85
N ALA A 66 3.13 8.04 0.44
CA ALA A 66 2.69 9.00 1.46
C ALA A 66 2.98 10.48 1.11
N TYR A 67 4.11 10.79 0.45
CA TYR A 67 4.42 12.16 0.01
C TYR A 67 3.48 12.67 -1.09
N THR A 68 2.87 11.75 -1.85
CA THR A 68 1.84 12.09 -2.85
C THR A 68 0.52 12.38 -2.16
N GLU A 69 0.19 11.64 -1.10
CA GLU A 69 -0.98 11.90 -0.27
C GLU A 69 -0.87 13.23 0.50
N ASP A 70 0.32 13.57 1.00
CA ASP A 70 0.59 14.82 1.73
C ASP A 70 0.43 16.09 0.88
N LEU A 71 0.29 15.95 -0.46
CA LEU A 71 -0.07 17.07 -1.34
C LEU A 71 -1.53 17.49 -1.15
N PHE A 72 -2.32 16.69 -0.43
CA PHE A 72 -3.70 16.93 -0.09
C PHE A 72 -3.86 17.11 1.41
N TYR A 73 -4.54 18.16 1.84
CA TYR A 73 -4.72 18.43 3.26
C TYR A 73 -6.06 19.10 3.54
N TRP A 74 -6.68 18.75 4.66
CA TRP A 74 -7.97 19.31 5.02
C TRP A 74 -7.82 20.72 5.59
N ASP A 75 -8.56 21.65 5.00
CA ASP A 75 -8.98 22.86 5.67
C ASP A 75 -10.36 22.61 6.30
N ASN A 76 -10.38 22.49 7.62
CA ASN A 76 -11.61 22.25 8.38
C ASN A 76 -12.24 23.53 8.92
N ASP A 77 -11.61 24.69 8.68
CA ASP A 77 -11.98 26.01 9.20
C ASP A 77 -12.68 26.01 10.56
N LEU A 78 -11.93 25.61 11.59
CA LEU A 78 -12.41 25.52 12.96
C LEU A 78 -12.76 26.89 13.57
N GLU A 79 -12.27 27.99 12.99
CA GLU A 79 -12.46 29.35 13.51
C GLU A 79 -13.77 29.97 13.02
N ASN A 80 -14.14 29.76 11.76
CA ASN A 80 -15.26 30.46 11.13
C ASN A 80 -16.46 29.54 10.76
N ASP A 81 -16.43 28.27 11.20
CA ASP A 81 -17.45 27.26 10.90
C ASP A 81 -17.78 27.17 9.41
N THR A 82 -16.75 27.29 8.55
CA THR A 82 -16.95 27.21 7.11
C THR A 82 -16.88 25.77 6.59
N LYS A 83 -17.26 25.63 5.32
CA LYS A 83 -17.45 24.33 4.66
C LYS A 83 -16.12 23.57 4.59
N PRO A 84 -16.07 22.31 5.05
CA PRO A 84 -14.84 21.52 5.00
C PRO A 84 -14.42 21.31 3.54
N LYS A 85 -13.14 21.53 3.26
CA LYS A 85 -12.56 21.38 1.93
C LYS A 85 -11.18 20.75 1.98
N LEU A 86 -10.90 19.92 0.98
CA LEU A 86 -9.59 19.33 0.78
C LEU A 86 -8.77 20.25 -0.13
N LYS A 87 -7.69 20.81 0.39
CA LYS A 87 -6.77 21.66 -0.36
C LYS A 87 -5.71 20.82 -1.06
N ILE A 88 -5.30 21.27 -2.24
CA ILE A 88 -4.26 20.67 -3.08
C ILE A 88 -3.07 21.63 -3.08
N GLN A 89 -1.92 21.16 -2.63
CA GLN A 89 -0.67 21.91 -2.72
C GLN A 89 -0.28 22.11 -4.19
N PRO A 90 0.17 23.30 -4.60
CA PRO A 90 0.62 23.54 -5.97
C PRO A 90 1.68 22.54 -6.41
N ASN A 91 1.42 21.84 -7.51
CA ASN A 91 2.34 20.86 -8.04
C ASN A 91 2.05 20.63 -9.54
N SER A 92 3.07 20.20 -10.28
CA SER A 92 2.96 20.04 -11.73
C SER A 92 2.06 18.87 -12.16
N PHE A 93 1.87 17.84 -11.31
CA PHE A 93 1.11 16.64 -11.72
C PHE A 93 -0.40 16.90 -11.68
N THR A 94 -0.90 17.59 -10.65
CA THR A 94 -2.32 17.97 -10.57
C THR A 94 -2.66 19.02 -11.59
N ASP A 95 -1.75 19.99 -11.82
CA ASP A 95 -1.96 21.00 -12.86
C ASP A 95 -2.06 20.32 -14.24
N TRP A 96 -1.14 19.41 -14.58
CA TRP A 96 -1.19 18.70 -15.86
C TRP A 96 -2.47 17.86 -16.03
N ILE A 97 -2.81 17.01 -15.04
CA ILE A 97 -3.95 16.09 -15.19
C ILE A 97 -5.31 16.81 -15.14
N LEU A 98 -5.43 17.90 -14.39
CA LEU A 98 -6.69 18.63 -14.23
C LEU A 98 -6.86 19.75 -15.26
N LYS A 99 -5.82 20.56 -15.50
CA LYS A 99 -5.91 21.76 -16.34
C LYS A 99 -5.58 21.46 -17.80
N ASP A 100 -4.46 20.77 -18.04
CA ASP A 100 -4.00 20.51 -19.41
C ASP A 100 -4.79 19.36 -20.04
N GLN A 101 -5.10 18.33 -19.26
CA GLN A 101 -5.78 17.12 -19.74
C GLN A 101 -7.29 17.06 -19.45
N GLY A 102 -7.81 17.95 -18.58
CA GLY A 102 -9.24 18.03 -18.29
C GLY A 102 -9.85 16.73 -17.73
N GLN A 103 -9.10 16.00 -16.89
CA GLN A 103 -9.49 14.65 -16.44
C GLN A 103 -10.33 14.65 -15.15
N ASP A 104 -10.86 15.80 -14.72
CA ASP A 104 -11.64 15.93 -13.49
C ASP A 104 -12.84 14.97 -13.45
N GLN A 105 -13.54 14.79 -14.57
CA GLN A 105 -14.69 13.87 -14.65
C GLN A 105 -14.27 12.40 -14.51
N ASN A 106 -13.16 11.99 -15.12
CA ASN A 106 -12.65 10.61 -15.00
C ASN A 106 -12.17 10.33 -13.58
N ILE A 107 -11.54 11.32 -12.93
CA ILE A 107 -11.17 11.24 -11.51
C ILE A 107 -12.42 11.03 -10.64
N ILE A 108 -13.49 11.79 -10.89
CA ILE A 108 -14.76 11.64 -10.17
C ILE A 108 -15.35 10.24 -10.40
N THR A 109 -15.37 9.75 -11.64
CA THR A 109 -15.88 8.41 -11.98
C THR A 109 -15.08 7.32 -11.28
N ASN A 110 -13.74 7.39 -11.34
CA ASN A 110 -12.86 6.42 -10.67
C ASN A 110 -13.04 6.45 -9.15
N PHE A 111 -13.19 7.64 -8.56
CA PHE A 111 -13.46 7.77 -7.12
C PHE A 111 -14.79 7.15 -6.74
N GLN A 112 -15.86 7.43 -7.50
CA GLN A 112 -17.20 6.90 -7.27
C GLN A 112 -17.25 5.38 -7.40
N ARG A 113 -16.49 4.82 -8.34
CA ARG A 113 -16.34 3.38 -8.54
C ARG A 113 -15.77 2.69 -7.30
N TYR A 114 -14.74 3.27 -6.69
CA TYR A 114 -14.07 2.69 -5.51
C TYR A 114 -14.67 3.10 -4.16
N THR A 115 -15.75 3.88 -4.15
CA THR A 115 -16.36 4.38 -2.91
C THR A 115 -17.89 4.28 -2.95
N ASN A 116 -18.56 5.33 -3.41
CA ASN A 116 -20.00 5.44 -3.46
C ASN A 116 -20.37 6.28 -4.69
N ASP A 117 -21.23 5.72 -5.53
CA ASP A 117 -21.69 6.32 -6.80
C ASP A 117 -22.41 7.67 -6.63
N LYS A 118 -22.90 7.97 -5.42
CA LYS A 118 -23.57 9.23 -5.09
C LYS A 118 -22.63 10.26 -4.48
N LEU A 119 -21.48 9.86 -3.93
CA LEU A 119 -20.52 10.78 -3.32
C LEU A 119 -19.71 11.47 -4.42
N THR A 120 -19.86 12.78 -4.57
CA THR A 120 -19.30 13.53 -5.71
C THR A 120 -18.28 14.56 -5.22
N PRO A 121 -16.99 14.44 -5.62
CA PRO A 121 -16.03 15.52 -5.51
C PRO A 121 -16.36 16.65 -6.49
N ARG A 122 -16.12 17.87 -6.08
CA ARG A 122 -16.22 19.08 -6.91
C ARG A 122 -14.99 19.94 -6.73
N PHE A 123 -14.23 20.08 -7.80
CA PHE A 123 -13.11 21.02 -7.91
C PHE A 123 -13.63 22.46 -7.98
N ASN A 124 -12.89 23.39 -7.38
CA ASN A 124 -13.24 24.80 -7.42
C ASN A 124 -12.84 25.45 -8.76
N GLU A 125 -13.64 26.41 -9.22
CA GLU A 125 -13.20 27.43 -10.18
C GLU A 125 -12.35 28.49 -9.47
N ALA A 126 -11.59 29.30 -10.20
CA ALA A 126 -10.83 30.38 -9.60
C ALA A 126 -11.76 31.44 -8.97
N TYR A 127 -11.47 31.87 -7.74
CA TYR A 127 -12.24 32.88 -7.04
C TYR A 127 -11.37 33.73 -6.11
N THR A 128 -11.85 34.91 -5.72
CA THR A 128 -11.12 35.83 -4.83
C THR A 128 -11.78 35.88 -3.47
N ILE A 129 -10.96 35.83 -2.41
CA ILE A 129 -11.36 36.08 -1.03
C ILE A 129 -10.58 37.25 -0.46
N LYS A 130 -11.08 37.87 0.61
CA LYS A 130 -10.34 38.87 1.37
C LYS A 130 -9.75 38.23 2.63
N ASP A 131 -8.50 38.55 2.94
CA ASP A 131 -7.87 38.12 4.19
C ASP A 131 -8.26 39.01 5.39
N LYS A 132 -7.68 38.72 6.56
CA LYS A 132 -7.91 39.47 7.80
C LYS A 132 -7.49 40.95 7.70
N ASP A 133 -6.66 41.31 6.73
CA ASP A 133 -6.17 42.67 6.44
C ASP A 133 -6.88 43.31 5.22
N GLU A 134 -8.02 42.76 4.80
CA GLU A 134 -8.80 43.17 3.61
C GLU A 134 -8.07 43.06 2.26
N ARG A 135 -6.97 42.30 2.19
CA ARG A 135 -6.24 42.08 0.95
C ARG A 135 -6.90 41.00 0.12
N GLU A 136 -6.97 41.22 -1.19
CA GLU A 136 -7.48 40.24 -2.13
C GLU A 136 -6.50 39.09 -2.33
N ILE A 137 -6.94 37.87 -2.01
CA ILE A 137 -6.24 36.62 -2.26
C ILE A 137 -6.99 35.86 -3.35
N ILE A 138 -6.28 35.53 -4.42
CA ILE A 138 -6.80 34.70 -5.50
C ILE A 138 -6.61 33.22 -5.12
N ILE A 139 -7.72 32.51 -4.98
CA ILE A 139 -7.75 31.06 -4.89
C ILE A 139 -7.79 30.51 -6.31
N LYS A 140 -6.75 29.75 -6.68
CA LYS A 140 -6.60 29.19 -8.03
C LYS A 140 -7.66 28.14 -8.29
N ASP A 141 -8.02 27.97 -9.55
CA ASP A 141 -8.81 26.82 -10.00
C ASP A 141 -8.11 25.50 -9.65
N PHE A 142 -8.91 24.45 -9.40
CA PHE A 142 -8.43 23.11 -9.04
C PHE A 142 -7.49 23.06 -7.82
N SER A 143 -7.52 24.05 -6.93
CA SER A 143 -6.71 24.07 -5.72
C SER A 143 -7.47 23.57 -4.48
N GLU A 144 -8.79 23.42 -4.58
CA GLU A 144 -9.66 22.98 -3.51
C GLU A 144 -10.73 22.00 -4.04
N VAL A 145 -11.05 21.00 -3.24
CA VAL A 145 -12.07 19.99 -3.52
C VAL A 145 -13.08 19.96 -2.39
N THR A 146 -14.34 19.97 -2.78
CA THR A 146 -15.47 19.81 -1.88
C THR A 146 -16.22 18.54 -2.20
N PHE A 147 -16.86 17.93 -1.20
CA PHE A 147 -17.59 16.66 -1.38
C PHE A 147 -19.05 16.84 -0.99
N SER A 148 -19.94 16.21 -1.75
CA SER A 148 -21.37 16.19 -1.44
C SER A 148 -22.06 14.98 -2.05
N PHE A 149 -23.23 14.61 -1.54
CA PHE A 149 -24.05 13.56 -2.15
C PHE A 149 -24.95 14.11 -3.25
N LYS A 150 -24.99 13.47 -4.42
CA LYS A 150 -25.99 13.72 -5.45
C LYS A 150 -27.39 13.44 -4.87
N ARG A 151 -28.22 14.47 -4.73
CA ARG A 151 -29.67 14.33 -4.51
C ARG A 151 -30.39 14.57 -5.83
N GLY A 152 -31.48 13.85 -6.08
CA GLY A 152 -32.30 14.00 -7.29
C GLY A 152 -33.00 15.36 -7.43
N ASN A 153 -32.89 16.24 -6.43
CA ASN A 153 -33.42 17.60 -6.44
C ASN A 153 -32.27 18.61 -6.60
N LYS A 154 -32.53 19.72 -7.30
CA LYS A 154 -31.58 20.82 -7.59
C LYS A 154 -31.06 21.59 -6.36
N GLU A 155 -31.33 21.13 -5.14
CA GLU A 155 -30.81 21.75 -3.93
C GLU A 155 -29.37 21.28 -3.67
N GLN A 156 -28.48 22.24 -3.42
CA GLN A 156 -27.12 21.96 -2.96
C GLN A 156 -27.20 21.12 -1.68
N SER A 157 -26.72 19.88 -1.74
CA SER A 157 -26.48 19.09 -0.55
C SER A 157 -25.41 19.76 0.31
N ASP A 158 -25.54 19.62 1.62
CA ASP A 158 -24.54 20.11 2.58
C ASP A 158 -23.16 19.51 2.25
N TYR A 159 -22.15 20.37 2.30
CA TYR A 159 -20.75 20.00 2.10
C TYR A 159 -20.32 19.06 3.23
N LEU A 160 -19.64 17.98 2.88
CA LEU A 160 -19.28 16.94 3.84
C LEU A 160 -17.79 16.68 3.87
N LYS A 161 -17.30 16.35 5.06
CA LYS A 161 -15.97 15.79 5.26
C LYS A 161 -16.04 14.27 5.09
N ILE A 162 -15.25 13.74 4.17
CA ILE A 162 -15.15 12.29 3.93
C ILE A 162 -14.22 11.62 4.95
N SER A 163 -14.36 10.30 5.09
CA SER A 163 -13.49 9.49 5.94
C SER A 163 -12.06 9.43 5.40
N LYS A 164 -11.11 9.00 6.25
CA LYS A 164 -9.71 8.81 5.82
C LYS A 164 -9.54 7.74 4.72
N GLY A 165 -10.38 6.70 4.75
CA GLY A 165 -10.41 5.69 3.69
C GLY A 165 -10.86 6.29 2.36
N GLU A 166 -11.95 7.06 2.35
CA GLU A 166 -12.43 7.76 1.15
C GLU A 166 -11.43 8.82 0.66
N GLU A 167 -10.79 9.57 1.56
CA GLU A 167 -9.74 10.54 1.21
C GLU A 167 -8.58 9.87 0.47
N SER A 168 -8.07 8.76 1.01
CA SER A 168 -7.03 7.96 0.34
C SER A 168 -7.51 7.47 -1.03
N ASN A 169 -8.76 6.99 -1.17
CA ASN A 169 -9.28 6.60 -2.47
C ASN A 169 -9.40 7.75 -3.46
N PHE A 170 -9.82 8.94 -3.01
CA PHE A 170 -9.89 10.11 -3.88
C PHE A 170 -8.51 10.47 -4.45
N ILE A 171 -7.50 10.53 -3.59
CA ILE A 171 -6.12 10.82 -4.00
C ILE A 171 -5.61 9.73 -4.97
N ARG A 172 -5.93 8.46 -4.69
CA ARG A 172 -5.62 7.34 -5.58
C ARG A 172 -6.31 7.45 -6.92
N SER A 173 -7.56 7.89 -6.97
CA SER A 173 -8.29 8.07 -8.23
C SER A 173 -7.65 9.16 -9.10
N ILE A 174 -7.07 10.20 -8.50
CA ILE A 174 -6.24 11.18 -9.21
C ILE A 174 -5.01 10.50 -9.81
N PHE A 175 -4.26 9.76 -8.98
CA PHE A 175 -3.05 9.07 -9.44
C PHE A 175 -3.32 7.98 -10.49
N TYR A 176 -4.40 7.21 -10.31
CA TYR A 176 -4.82 6.15 -11.22
C TYR A 176 -5.18 6.74 -12.59
N THR A 177 -5.94 7.83 -12.61
CA THR A 177 -6.29 8.54 -13.86
C THR A 177 -5.04 9.12 -14.53
N LEU A 178 -4.09 9.66 -13.76
CA LEU A 178 -2.77 10.07 -14.27
C LEU A 178 -2.03 8.89 -14.92
N LEU A 179 -1.99 7.74 -14.26
CA LEU A 179 -1.30 6.56 -14.76
C LEU A 179 -1.96 6.01 -16.04
N GLU A 180 -3.29 6.04 -16.12
CA GLU A 180 -4.04 5.71 -17.34
C GLU A 180 -3.63 6.60 -18.52
N GLN A 181 -3.58 7.92 -18.33
CA GLN A 181 -3.17 8.85 -19.39
C GLN A 181 -1.72 8.63 -19.81
N VAL A 182 -0.80 8.47 -18.85
CA VAL A 182 0.62 8.23 -19.12
C VAL A 182 0.82 6.96 -19.94
N ILE A 183 0.13 5.86 -19.57
CA ILE A 183 0.20 4.60 -20.32
C ILE A 183 -0.41 4.74 -21.71
N ALA A 184 -1.55 5.43 -21.84
CA ALA A 184 -2.19 5.68 -23.14
C ALA A 184 -1.25 6.42 -24.09
N ILE A 185 -0.60 7.49 -23.62
CA ILE A 185 0.39 8.27 -24.38
C ILE A 185 1.59 7.40 -24.77
N LEU A 186 2.18 6.67 -23.83
CA LEU A 186 3.40 5.90 -24.07
C LEU A 186 3.19 4.61 -24.87
N ASN A 187 1.94 4.16 -24.98
CA ASN A 187 1.55 3.08 -25.88
C ASN A 187 1.56 3.50 -27.36
N ILE A 188 1.56 4.80 -27.66
CA ILE A 188 1.76 5.32 -29.02
C ILE A 188 3.25 5.20 -29.37
N VAL A 189 3.56 4.39 -30.38
CA VAL A 189 4.94 4.06 -30.77
C VAL A 189 5.66 5.27 -31.37
N GLU A 190 4.98 6.04 -32.21
CA GLU A 190 5.54 7.20 -32.91
C GLU A 190 5.46 8.44 -32.00
N SER A 191 6.62 8.92 -31.51
CA SER A 191 6.66 10.03 -30.54
C SER A 191 6.07 11.33 -31.08
N ASN A 192 6.16 11.58 -32.39
CA ASN A 192 5.54 12.74 -33.04
C ASN A 192 4.00 12.68 -33.10
N GLN A 193 3.38 11.52 -32.84
CA GLN A 193 1.93 11.35 -32.75
C GLN A 193 1.41 11.41 -31.31
N ARG A 194 2.31 11.54 -30.31
CA ARG A 194 1.93 11.66 -28.91
C ARG A 194 1.38 13.06 -28.65
N GLU A 195 0.36 13.14 -27.80
CA GLU A 195 -0.19 14.41 -27.33
C GLU A 195 0.83 15.23 -26.53
N THR A 196 1.77 14.56 -25.87
CA THR A 196 2.87 15.18 -25.15
C THR A 196 4.09 14.27 -25.11
N ASN A 197 5.28 14.87 -25.13
CA ASN A 197 6.56 14.18 -25.00
C ASN A 197 7.11 14.22 -23.56
N GLN A 198 6.35 14.79 -22.61
CA GLN A 198 6.80 14.96 -21.21
C GLN A 198 7.16 13.63 -20.53
N PHE A 199 6.54 12.53 -20.94
CA PHE A 199 6.76 11.20 -20.36
C PHE A 199 7.69 10.32 -21.18
N ASP A 200 8.25 10.80 -22.29
CA ASP A 200 9.08 9.99 -23.20
C ASP A 200 10.30 9.37 -22.51
N ARG A 201 10.78 10.00 -21.43
CA ARG A 201 11.93 9.55 -20.64
C ARG A 201 11.53 8.70 -19.43
N LEU A 202 10.25 8.42 -19.24
CA LEU A 202 9.75 7.70 -18.06
C LEU A 202 10.22 6.24 -18.11
N GLU A 203 11.00 5.85 -17.12
CA GLU A 203 11.58 4.51 -17.02
C GLU A 203 10.81 3.65 -16.00
N TYR A 204 10.31 4.26 -14.92
CA TYR A 204 9.69 3.54 -13.79
C TYR A 204 8.41 4.17 -13.27
N VAL A 205 7.50 3.32 -12.80
CA VAL A 205 6.36 3.69 -11.94
C VAL A 205 6.49 2.92 -10.63
N PHE A 206 6.53 3.64 -9.51
CA PHE A 206 6.60 3.06 -8.17
C PHE A 206 5.29 3.33 -7.40
N ILE A 207 4.56 2.28 -7.05
CA ILE A 207 3.30 2.37 -6.31
C ILE A 207 3.51 1.79 -4.93
N ASP A 208 3.60 2.66 -3.93
CA ASP A 208 3.80 2.30 -2.54
C ASP A 208 2.47 2.15 -1.83
N ASP A 209 2.19 0.91 -1.42
CA ASP A 209 1.08 0.53 -0.55
C ASP A 209 -0.26 1.18 -0.93
N PRO A 210 -0.78 0.90 -2.13
CA PRO A 210 -1.93 1.63 -2.62
C PRO A 210 -3.16 1.40 -1.74
N VAL A 211 -3.23 0.40 -0.88
CA VAL A 211 -4.47 0.00 -0.19
C VAL A 211 -5.05 1.08 0.73
N SER A 212 -6.38 1.15 0.79
CA SER A 212 -7.11 2.04 1.70
C SER A 212 -7.83 1.23 2.79
N SER A 213 -8.36 1.92 3.80
CA SER A 213 -9.14 1.30 4.89
C SER A 213 -10.60 1.00 4.54
N LEU A 214 -10.96 0.94 3.26
CA LEU A 214 -12.29 0.49 2.81
C LEU A 214 -12.44 -1.04 2.91
N ASP A 215 -13.62 -1.55 2.56
CA ASP A 215 -13.91 -2.98 2.64
C ASP A 215 -13.12 -3.84 1.61
N GLU A 216 -13.19 -5.16 1.81
CA GLU A 216 -12.47 -6.13 0.98
C GLU A 216 -12.94 -6.16 -0.48
N ASN A 217 -14.20 -5.81 -0.78
CA ASN A 217 -14.71 -5.82 -2.15
C ASN A 217 -14.07 -4.69 -2.98
N HIS A 218 -14.04 -3.47 -2.43
CA HIS A 218 -13.39 -2.33 -3.06
C HIS A 218 -11.88 -2.58 -3.22
N LEU A 219 -11.26 -3.26 -2.24
CA LEU A 219 -9.86 -3.65 -2.33
C LEU A 219 -9.58 -4.61 -3.48
N ILE A 220 -10.44 -5.62 -3.68
CA ILE A 220 -10.33 -6.58 -4.78
C ILE A 220 -10.50 -5.87 -6.12
N GLU A 221 -11.53 -5.04 -6.26
CA GLU A 221 -11.78 -4.31 -7.51
C GLU A 221 -10.58 -3.45 -7.91
N LEU A 222 -10.03 -2.70 -6.96
CA LEU A 222 -8.85 -1.89 -7.23
C LEU A 222 -7.62 -2.73 -7.61
N ALA A 223 -7.41 -3.85 -6.92
CA ALA A 223 -6.31 -4.76 -7.25
C ALA A 223 -6.41 -5.27 -8.70
N VAL A 224 -7.63 -5.63 -9.13
CA VAL A 224 -7.91 -6.09 -10.50
C VAL A 224 -7.66 -4.96 -11.50
N ASP A 225 -8.23 -3.77 -11.27
CA ASP A 225 -8.07 -2.64 -12.18
C ASP A 225 -6.61 -2.19 -12.30
N LEU A 226 -5.87 -2.13 -11.20
CA LEU A 226 -4.45 -1.79 -11.23
C LEU A 226 -3.64 -2.83 -12.01
N ALA A 227 -3.91 -4.12 -11.79
CA ALA A 227 -3.23 -5.19 -12.53
C ALA A 227 -3.55 -5.13 -14.03
N TYR A 228 -4.80 -4.85 -14.39
CA TYR A 228 -5.22 -4.65 -15.78
C TYR A 228 -4.48 -3.46 -16.41
N LEU A 229 -4.44 -2.32 -15.72
CA LEU A 229 -3.75 -1.12 -16.18
C LEU A 229 -2.26 -1.39 -16.43
N VAL A 230 -1.60 -2.05 -15.48
CA VAL A 230 -0.17 -2.44 -15.61
C VAL A 230 0.05 -3.38 -16.80
N ARG A 231 -0.85 -4.33 -17.07
CA ARG A 231 -0.77 -5.24 -18.22
C ARG A 231 -1.04 -4.54 -19.55
N SER A 232 -1.88 -3.50 -19.55
CA SER A 232 -2.19 -2.72 -20.74
C SER A 232 -0.98 -1.92 -21.27
N ASN A 233 0.07 -1.75 -20.44
CA ASN A 233 1.29 -1.08 -20.83
C ASN A 233 2.10 -1.90 -21.84
N LYS A 234 2.25 -1.36 -23.05
CA LYS A 234 3.04 -1.91 -24.15
C LYS A 234 4.44 -1.29 -24.23
N SER A 235 4.68 -0.20 -23.49
CA SER A 235 5.97 0.48 -23.45
C SER A 235 7.02 -0.28 -22.61
N ASP A 236 8.20 0.31 -22.47
CA ASP A 236 9.29 -0.22 -21.66
C ASP A 236 9.31 0.22 -20.20
N ILE A 237 8.28 0.95 -19.76
CA ILE A 237 8.08 1.29 -18.35
C ILE A 237 8.11 0.03 -17.48
N ARG A 238 8.82 0.13 -16.36
CA ARG A 238 8.85 -0.90 -15.32
C ARG A 238 8.04 -0.49 -14.10
N PHE A 239 7.31 -1.44 -13.53
CA PHE A 239 6.45 -1.23 -12.38
C PHE A 239 7.04 -1.88 -11.13
N ILE A 240 7.08 -1.12 -10.03
CA ILE A 240 7.37 -1.63 -8.69
C ILE A 240 6.17 -1.31 -7.82
N ILE A 241 5.49 -2.35 -7.33
CA ILE A 241 4.30 -2.23 -6.50
C ILE A 241 4.62 -2.84 -5.14
N THR A 242 4.42 -2.09 -4.07
CA THR A 242 4.56 -2.59 -2.71
C THR A 242 3.20 -2.64 -2.03
N THR A 243 3.02 -3.54 -1.07
CA THR A 243 1.82 -3.55 -0.23
C THR A 243 2.08 -4.26 1.10
N HIS A 244 1.31 -3.89 2.13
CA HIS A 244 1.21 -4.68 3.36
C HIS A 244 0.04 -5.67 3.37
N ASN A 245 -0.89 -5.54 2.42
CA ASN A 245 -2.14 -6.28 2.45
C ASN A 245 -2.00 -7.61 1.67
N PRO A 246 -2.15 -8.78 2.33
CA PRO A 246 -2.00 -10.07 1.66
C PRO A 246 -3.07 -10.36 0.61
N LEU A 247 -4.31 -9.86 0.79
CA LEU A 247 -5.39 -10.06 -0.19
C LEU A 247 -5.07 -9.29 -1.46
N PHE A 248 -4.72 -8.00 -1.34
CA PHE A 248 -4.28 -7.18 -2.47
C PHE A 248 -3.09 -7.82 -3.19
N PHE A 249 -2.06 -8.24 -2.46
CA PHE A 249 -0.89 -8.90 -3.02
C PHE A 249 -1.28 -10.16 -3.82
N ASN A 250 -2.17 -10.99 -3.28
CA ASN A 250 -2.60 -12.22 -3.95
C ASN A 250 -3.44 -11.95 -5.20
N VAL A 251 -4.38 -11.01 -5.15
CA VAL A 251 -5.20 -10.64 -6.31
C VAL A 251 -4.31 -10.11 -7.43
N VAL A 252 -3.47 -9.09 -7.14
CA VAL A 252 -2.53 -8.54 -8.14
C VAL A 252 -1.58 -9.62 -8.67
N SER A 253 -1.04 -10.46 -7.80
CA SER A 253 -0.18 -11.58 -8.20
C SER A 253 -0.87 -12.50 -9.20
N ASN A 254 -2.11 -12.89 -8.94
CA ASN A 254 -2.84 -13.81 -9.80
C ASN A 254 -3.16 -13.16 -11.15
N GLU A 255 -3.61 -11.90 -11.15
CA GLU A 255 -3.92 -11.17 -12.37
C GLU A 255 -2.69 -10.94 -13.26
N LEU A 256 -1.51 -10.78 -12.65
CA LEU A 256 -0.25 -10.56 -13.38
C LEU A 256 0.47 -11.85 -13.82
N ASP A 257 0.27 -12.99 -13.14
CA ASP A 257 0.94 -14.26 -13.49
C ASP A 257 0.23 -15.03 -14.64
N ASN A 258 -1.00 -14.64 -14.99
CA ASN A 258 -1.85 -15.35 -15.94
C ASN A 258 -1.44 -15.24 -17.42
N ASP A 259 -0.46 -14.39 -17.78
CA ASP A 259 -0.21 -14.03 -19.19
C ASP A 259 0.84 -14.86 -19.93
N ASP A 260 1.54 -15.83 -19.31
CA ASP A 260 2.58 -16.59 -20.01
C ASP A 260 2.47 -18.11 -19.80
N LYS A 261 1.57 -18.73 -20.57
CA LYS A 261 1.64 -20.17 -20.89
C LYS A 261 2.75 -20.49 -21.90
N SER A 262 3.47 -19.47 -22.40
CA SER A 262 4.65 -19.64 -23.24
C SER A 262 5.90 -19.67 -22.36
N HIS A 263 6.86 -20.53 -22.69
CA HIS A 263 8.14 -20.68 -21.96
C HIS A 263 9.06 -19.43 -22.01
N LYS A 264 8.54 -18.23 -22.27
CA LYS A 264 9.33 -16.99 -22.22
C LYS A 264 9.55 -16.57 -20.76
N LYS A 265 10.69 -15.93 -20.50
CA LYS A 265 11.07 -15.39 -19.18
C LYS A 265 9.90 -14.56 -18.63
N LYS A 266 9.21 -15.04 -17.59
CA LYS A 266 8.13 -14.29 -16.91
C LYS A 266 8.58 -12.85 -16.66
N SER A 267 7.89 -11.86 -17.23
CA SER A 267 8.17 -10.42 -17.04
C SER A 267 7.88 -9.93 -15.62
N PHE A 268 7.20 -10.78 -14.85
CA PHE A 268 6.74 -10.55 -13.49
C PHE A 268 7.59 -11.30 -12.44
N GLN A 269 7.87 -10.64 -11.32
CA GLN A 269 8.54 -11.24 -10.17
C GLN A 269 7.92 -10.78 -8.86
N LYS A 270 7.71 -11.74 -7.96
CA LYS A 270 7.22 -11.50 -6.60
C LYS A 270 8.35 -11.53 -5.59
N TYR A 271 8.26 -10.65 -4.62
CA TYR A 271 9.19 -10.60 -3.50
C TYR A 271 8.46 -10.42 -2.18
N ARG A 272 9.14 -10.82 -1.12
CA ARG A 272 8.87 -10.42 0.26
C ARG A 272 10.06 -9.62 0.76
N MET A 273 9.81 -8.42 1.27
CA MET A 273 10.85 -7.64 1.95
C MET A 273 10.72 -7.83 3.46
N VAL A 274 11.83 -8.23 4.09
CA VAL A 274 11.96 -8.43 5.53
C VAL A 274 12.97 -7.43 6.07
N LYS A 275 12.69 -6.86 7.24
CA LYS A 275 13.63 -6.04 8.02
C LYS A 275 14.09 -6.85 9.22
N TYR A 276 15.41 -6.96 9.40
CA TYR A 276 16.05 -7.59 10.54
C TYR A 276 16.21 -6.60 11.69
N GLU A 277 16.43 -7.12 12.90
CA GLU A 277 16.60 -6.28 14.11
C GLU A 277 17.82 -5.37 14.05
N ASP A 278 18.88 -5.80 13.36
CA ASP A 278 20.08 -4.99 13.11
C ASP A 278 19.82 -3.81 12.15
N GLY A 279 18.58 -3.65 11.67
CA GLY A 279 18.16 -2.60 10.75
C GLY A 279 18.43 -2.90 9.29
N THR A 280 19.02 -4.05 8.97
CA THR A 280 19.24 -4.49 7.59
C THR A 280 18.01 -5.17 7.00
N TYR A 281 18.04 -5.39 5.69
CA TYR A 281 16.91 -5.83 4.88
C TYR A 281 17.27 -7.06 4.05
N LYS A 282 16.24 -7.84 3.72
CA LYS A 282 16.35 -8.92 2.72
C LYS A 282 15.15 -8.88 1.80
N LEU A 283 15.42 -8.98 0.49
CA LEU A 283 14.40 -9.15 -0.55
C LEU A 283 14.38 -10.63 -0.96
N GLU A 284 13.36 -11.35 -0.49
CA GLU A 284 13.22 -12.79 -0.71
C GLU A 284 12.29 -13.05 -1.89
N ILE A 285 12.80 -13.76 -2.90
CA ILE A 285 12.01 -14.18 -4.06
C ILE A 285 10.87 -15.11 -3.59
N GLN A 286 9.65 -14.81 -4.02
CA GLN A 286 8.49 -15.67 -3.80
C GLN A 286 8.20 -16.47 -5.07
N PRO A 287 7.90 -17.78 -4.96
CA PRO A 287 7.52 -18.58 -6.11
C PRO A 287 6.20 -18.06 -6.71
N ASN A 288 6.10 -18.08 -8.03
CA ASN A 288 4.88 -17.67 -8.72
C ASN A 288 3.77 -18.72 -8.61
N ASP A 289 4.14 -19.98 -8.45
CA ASP A 289 3.24 -21.15 -8.58
C ASP A 289 2.30 -21.38 -7.38
N SER A 290 2.39 -20.56 -6.34
CA SER A 290 1.51 -20.64 -5.17
C SER A 290 1.08 -19.25 -4.69
N PRO A 291 -0.16 -19.11 -4.19
CA PRO A 291 -0.59 -17.91 -3.50
C PRO A 291 0.35 -17.60 -2.32
N PHE A 292 0.53 -16.31 -2.02
CA PHE A 292 1.20 -15.89 -0.80
C PHE A 292 0.37 -16.33 0.40
N SER A 293 0.83 -17.39 1.05
CA SER A 293 0.18 -17.94 2.22
C SER A 293 0.60 -17.16 3.46
N TYR A 294 -0.14 -16.10 3.74
CA TYR A 294 0.12 -15.20 4.87
C TYR A 294 0.20 -15.96 6.21
N HIS A 295 -0.68 -16.93 6.45
CA HIS A 295 -0.67 -17.71 7.69
C HIS A 295 0.56 -18.61 7.84
N LEU A 296 1.07 -19.19 6.74
CA LEU A 296 2.33 -19.94 6.76
C LEU A 296 3.52 -19.02 7.00
N TYR A 297 3.45 -17.78 6.50
CA TYR A 297 4.44 -16.77 6.79
C TYR A 297 4.43 -16.37 8.27
N LEU A 298 3.26 -16.05 8.84
CA LEU A 298 3.11 -15.77 10.27
C LEU A 298 3.68 -16.90 11.13
N MET A 299 3.39 -18.16 10.78
CA MET A 299 3.98 -19.34 11.41
C MET A 299 5.52 -19.35 11.36
N SER A 300 6.11 -19.01 10.20
CA SER A 300 7.57 -18.97 10.05
C SER A 300 8.23 -17.84 10.83
N GLU A 301 7.56 -16.69 10.98
CA GLU A 301 8.07 -15.59 11.79
C GLU A 301 7.99 -15.92 13.27
N LEU A 302 6.91 -16.57 13.72
CA LEU A 302 6.81 -17.12 15.07
C LEU A 302 7.93 -18.10 15.38
N ASP A 303 8.24 -19.01 14.46
CA ASP A 303 9.35 -19.96 14.61
C ASP A 303 10.70 -19.27 14.80
N LYS A 304 11.01 -18.30 13.93
CA LYS A 304 12.26 -17.56 14.01
C LYS A 304 12.37 -16.80 15.34
N ALA A 305 11.30 -16.14 15.77
CA ALA A 305 11.26 -15.40 17.02
C ALA A 305 11.46 -16.31 18.25
N ILE A 306 10.85 -17.51 18.24
CA ILE A 306 11.05 -18.50 19.30
C ILE A 306 12.48 -19.04 19.31
N GLN A 307 13.04 -19.38 18.14
CA GLN A 307 14.41 -19.92 18.02
C GLN A 307 15.49 -18.91 18.41
N SER A 308 15.28 -17.63 18.09
CA SER A 308 16.18 -16.53 18.46
C SER A 308 15.92 -15.98 19.87
N ASN A 309 14.87 -16.43 20.54
CA ASN A 309 14.34 -15.88 21.80
C ASN A 309 13.99 -14.37 21.71
N GLN A 310 13.67 -13.88 20.51
CA GLN A 310 13.31 -12.49 20.21
C GLN A 310 11.80 -12.32 20.08
N ILE A 311 11.07 -12.65 21.15
CA ILE A 311 9.60 -12.62 21.14
C ILE A 311 9.11 -11.23 21.62
N SER A 312 8.57 -10.46 20.68
CA SER A 312 7.81 -9.21 20.92
C SER A 312 6.28 -9.41 20.99
N LYS A 313 5.53 -8.43 21.52
CA LYS A 313 4.06 -8.50 21.70
C LYS A 313 3.30 -8.81 20.41
N TYR A 314 3.73 -8.25 19.28
CA TYR A 314 3.08 -8.47 18.00
C TYR A 314 3.12 -9.95 17.54
N HIS A 315 4.06 -10.78 18.03
CA HIS A 315 4.04 -12.21 17.75
C HIS A 315 2.80 -12.90 18.33
N PHE A 316 2.29 -12.46 19.49
CA PHE A 316 1.02 -13.00 20.01
C PHE A 316 -0.16 -12.66 19.09
N ASN A 317 -0.12 -11.51 18.41
CA ASN A 317 -1.10 -11.17 17.37
C ASN A 317 -1.02 -12.10 16.17
N PHE A 318 0.18 -12.54 15.78
CA PHE A 318 0.36 -13.50 14.70
C PHE A 318 -0.28 -14.85 15.05
N LEU A 319 -0.01 -15.36 16.25
CA LEU A 319 -0.60 -16.62 16.70
C LEU A 319 -2.13 -16.52 16.76
N ARG A 320 -2.64 -15.41 17.32
CA ARG A 320 -4.07 -15.14 17.38
C ARG A 320 -4.71 -15.11 15.99
N ASN A 321 -4.09 -14.42 15.03
CA ASN A 321 -4.60 -14.34 13.65
C ASN A 321 -4.68 -15.73 13.00
N ILE A 322 -3.66 -16.57 13.19
CA ILE A 322 -3.66 -17.95 12.69
C ILE A 322 -4.81 -18.76 13.32
N LEU A 323 -4.98 -18.66 14.65
CA LEU A 323 -6.03 -19.36 15.38
C LEU A 323 -7.43 -18.90 14.95
N GLU A 324 -7.65 -17.59 14.81
CA GLU A 324 -8.92 -17.03 14.33
C GLU A 324 -9.26 -17.56 12.94
N LYS A 325 -8.34 -17.44 11.96
CA LYS A 325 -8.57 -17.97 10.61
C LYS A 325 -8.77 -19.48 10.58
N THR A 326 -8.02 -20.22 11.40
CA THR A 326 -8.17 -21.68 11.51
C THR A 326 -9.51 -22.06 12.11
N SER A 327 -10.00 -21.32 13.11
CA SER A 327 -11.29 -21.60 13.75
C SER A 327 -12.44 -21.37 12.79
N THR A 328 -12.42 -20.28 12.03
CA THR A 328 -13.38 -20.02 10.95
C THR A 328 -13.34 -21.13 9.90
N PHE A 329 -12.15 -21.55 9.46
CA PHE A 329 -12.01 -22.60 8.45
C PHE A 329 -12.52 -23.97 8.92
N LEU A 330 -12.28 -24.32 10.18
CA LEU A 330 -12.70 -25.60 10.76
C LEU A 330 -14.11 -25.58 11.33
N GLY A 331 -14.82 -24.44 11.32
CA GLY A 331 -16.20 -24.32 11.81
C GLY A 331 -16.35 -24.19 13.33
N TYR A 332 -15.31 -23.71 14.03
CA TYR A 332 -15.39 -23.41 15.47
C TYR A 332 -15.90 -21.99 15.71
N GLU A 333 -16.72 -21.79 16.75
CA GLU A 333 -17.22 -20.47 17.12
C GLU A 333 -16.15 -19.58 17.75
N LYS A 334 -15.20 -20.17 18.48
CA LYS A 334 -14.13 -19.44 19.18
C LYS A 334 -12.78 -20.02 18.83
N TRP A 335 -11.82 -19.14 18.56
CA TRP A 335 -10.43 -19.52 18.33
C TRP A 335 -9.80 -20.27 19.52
N GLY A 336 -10.26 -19.98 20.74
CA GLY A 336 -9.81 -20.64 21.97
C GLY A 336 -10.10 -22.13 21.98
N ASP A 337 -11.13 -22.59 21.28
CA ASP A 337 -11.50 -24.01 21.20
C ASP A 337 -10.46 -24.84 20.43
N LEU A 338 -9.52 -24.16 19.75
CA LEU A 338 -8.38 -24.79 19.08
C LEU A 338 -7.17 -25.02 19.98
N LEU A 339 -7.18 -24.47 21.20
CA LEU A 339 -6.06 -24.64 22.13
C LEU A 339 -6.06 -26.06 22.71
N PRO A 340 -4.90 -26.52 23.22
CA PRO A 340 -4.82 -27.78 23.97
C PRO A 340 -5.86 -27.81 25.09
N LYS A 341 -6.56 -28.94 25.21
CA LYS A 341 -7.54 -29.15 26.28
C LYS A 341 -6.88 -29.78 27.50
N THR A 342 -7.33 -29.41 28.70
CA THR A 342 -6.94 -30.09 29.94
C THR A 342 -7.55 -31.50 30.00
N ASN A 343 -7.09 -32.30 30.97
CA ASN A 343 -7.54 -33.69 31.14
C ASN A 343 -9.06 -33.85 31.35
N ASP A 344 -9.74 -32.79 31.76
CA ASP A 344 -11.20 -32.71 31.91
C ASP A 344 -11.94 -32.26 30.63
N GLY A 345 -11.22 -32.07 29.53
CA GLY A 345 -11.78 -31.65 28.24
C GLY A 345 -12.10 -30.16 28.11
N SER A 346 -11.77 -29.34 29.12
CA SER A 346 -11.93 -27.89 29.06
C SER A 346 -10.74 -27.21 28.37
N THR A 347 -10.99 -26.09 27.71
CA THR A 347 -9.93 -25.24 27.14
C THR A 347 -9.18 -24.59 28.29
N THR A 348 -7.84 -24.64 28.32
CA THR A 348 -7.08 -24.02 29.42
C THR A 348 -7.36 -22.51 29.48
N PRO A 349 -8.02 -22.00 30.55
CA PRO A 349 -8.36 -20.58 30.64
C PRO A 349 -7.13 -19.66 30.71
N TYR A 350 -5.99 -20.21 31.10
CA TYR A 350 -4.73 -19.50 31.30
C TYR A 350 -4.07 -19.13 29.97
N GLU A 351 -3.88 -20.08 29.05
CA GLU A 351 -3.29 -19.88 27.73
C GLU A 351 -4.11 -18.90 26.89
N ALA A 352 -5.44 -19.04 26.91
CA ALA A 352 -6.35 -18.12 26.24
C ALA A 352 -6.24 -16.69 26.81
N ARG A 353 -6.06 -16.54 28.13
CA ARG A 353 -5.84 -15.24 28.77
C ARG A 353 -4.51 -14.63 28.39
N ILE A 354 -3.42 -15.41 28.31
CA ILE A 354 -2.11 -14.92 27.89
C ILE A 354 -2.16 -14.38 26.46
N ILE A 355 -2.78 -15.12 25.53
CA ILE A 355 -2.95 -14.65 24.16
C ILE A 355 -3.79 -13.37 24.14
N ASN A 356 -4.95 -13.34 24.81
CA ASN A 356 -5.81 -12.15 24.85
C ASN A 356 -5.10 -10.92 25.41
N PHE A 357 -4.45 -11.05 26.57
CA PHE A 357 -3.74 -9.96 27.23
C PHE A 357 -2.58 -9.43 26.37
N SER A 358 -1.82 -10.35 25.77
CA SER A 358 -0.66 -10.00 24.96
C SER A 358 -1.04 -9.47 23.57
N SER A 359 -2.28 -9.70 23.11
CA SER A 359 -2.80 -9.27 21.81
C SER A 359 -3.68 -8.02 21.82
N HIS A 360 -4.06 -7.49 22.99
CA HIS A 360 -5.00 -6.37 23.12
C HIS A 360 -4.37 -4.98 23.28
N SER A 361 -3.05 -4.83 23.06
CA SER A 361 -2.45 -3.50 22.94
C SER A 361 -2.83 -2.88 21.58
N LYS A 362 -3.82 -1.98 21.58
CA LYS A 362 -4.39 -1.34 20.37
C LYS A 362 -3.39 -0.56 19.50
N HIS A 363 -2.15 -0.35 19.97
CA HIS A 363 -1.05 0.25 19.19
C HIS A 363 0.28 -0.43 19.54
N ALA A 364 0.49 -1.65 19.03
CA ALA A 364 1.67 -2.48 19.34
C ALA A 364 2.97 -2.07 18.60
N SER A 365 3.00 -0.93 17.92
CA SER A 365 4.16 -0.50 17.13
C SER A 365 5.29 0.13 17.96
N GLU A 366 5.05 0.54 19.21
CA GLU A 366 6.06 1.27 20.03
C GLU A 366 6.17 0.86 21.51
N GLU A 367 5.43 -0.14 21.99
CA GLU A 367 5.58 -0.57 23.39
C GLU A 367 6.72 -1.60 23.55
N VAL A 368 7.88 -1.11 23.97
CA VAL A 368 9.00 -1.91 24.53
C VAL A 368 8.65 -2.33 25.97
N ALA A 369 7.51 -2.97 26.18
CA ALA A 369 7.30 -3.68 27.43
C ALA A 369 7.89 -5.08 27.28
N GLU A 370 8.95 -5.36 28.05
CA GLU A 370 9.53 -6.70 28.14
C GLU A 370 8.43 -7.72 28.44
N ILE A 371 8.32 -8.72 27.58
CA ILE A 371 7.37 -9.82 27.78
C ILE A 371 7.95 -10.75 28.83
N ASP A 372 7.14 -11.07 29.83
CA ASP A 372 7.47 -12.05 30.85
C ASP A 372 7.89 -13.39 30.22
N ASP A 373 8.97 -13.99 30.74
CA ASP A 373 9.55 -15.23 30.20
C ASP A 373 8.56 -16.40 30.26
N ASN A 374 7.58 -16.35 31.17
CA ASN A 374 6.50 -17.33 31.16
C ASN A 374 5.60 -17.19 29.93
N ALA A 375 5.23 -15.97 29.54
CA ALA A 375 4.44 -15.73 28.34
C ALA A 375 5.20 -16.18 27.06
N LYS A 376 6.52 -15.97 27.00
CA LYS A 376 7.37 -16.49 25.91
C LYS A 376 7.32 -18.02 25.82
N ARG A 377 7.46 -18.72 26.95
CA ARG A 377 7.35 -20.18 27.03
C ARG A 377 5.98 -20.69 26.59
N VAL A 378 4.91 -20.00 27.01
CA VAL A 378 3.54 -20.33 26.61
C VAL A 378 3.34 -20.17 25.10
N LEU A 379 3.85 -19.09 24.50
CA LEU A 379 3.78 -18.90 23.05
C LEU A 379 4.47 -20.05 22.29
N GLY A 380 5.68 -20.43 22.71
CA GLY A 380 6.43 -21.54 22.11
C GLY A 380 5.69 -22.87 22.23
N TYR A 381 5.21 -23.19 23.43
CA TYR A 381 4.42 -24.40 23.68
C TYR A 381 3.16 -24.45 22.80
N LEU A 382 2.39 -23.37 22.75
CA LEU A 382 1.15 -23.32 21.96
C LEU A 382 1.41 -23.50 20.48
N LEU A 383 2.44 -22.84 19.94
CA LEU A 383 2.80 -22.97 18.52
C LEU A 383 3.10 -24.43 18.16
N ASP A 384 3.90 -25.12 18.98
CA ASP A 384 4.25 -26.52 18.76
C ASP A 384 3.03 -27.44 18.82
N GLN A 385 2.15 -27.23 19.82
CA GLN A 385 0.92 -28.02 19.93
C GLN A 385 -0.01 -27.81 18.73
N ILE A 386 -0.23 -26.56 18.32
CA ILE A 386 -1.08 -26.22 17.17
C ILE A 386 -0.56 -26.90 15.89
N LYS A 387 0.77 -26.89 15.67
CA LYS A 387 1.37 -27.56 14.52
C LYS A 387 1.12 -29.05 14.51
N VAL A 388 1.20 -29.70 15.67
CA VAL A 388 0.94 -31.14 15.83
C VAL A 388 -0.54 -31.45 15.65
N MET A 389 -1.41 -30.75 16.38
CA MET A 389 -2.86 -30.98 16.39
C MET A 389 -3.48 -30.81 15.01
N TYR A 390 -3.11 -29.74 14.30
CA TYR A 390 -3.67 -29.39 12.99
C TYR A 390 -2.80 -29.78 11.81
N ARG A 391 -1.72 -30.54 12.07
CA ARG A 391 -0.82 -31.11 11.04
C ARG A 391 -0.27 -30.07 10.08
N PHE A 392 0.09 -28.88 10.58
CA PHE A 392 0.79 -27.89 9.78
C PHE A 392 2.12 -28.50 9.29
N ARG A 393 2.39 -28.42 7.98
CA ARG A 393 3.68 -28.87 7.44
C ARG A 393 4.79 -28.06 8.10
N LYS A 394 5.73 -28.74 8.77
CA LYS A 394 6.99 -28.11 9.19
C LYS A 394 7.68 -27.59 7.92
N GLN A 395 7.90 -26.28 7.84
CA GLN A 395 8.71 -25.73 6.75
C GLN A 395 10.09 -26.38 6.85
N LYS A 396 10.53 -27.02 5.76
CA LYS A 396 11.94 -27.40 5.66
C LYS A 396 12.72 -26.08 5.64
N PRO A 397 13.81 -25.94 6.42
CA PRO A 397 14.69 -24.80 6.24
C PRO A 397 15.07 -24.73 4.76
N ASN A 398 14.99 -23.55 4.15
CA ASN A 398 15.55 -23.32 2.84
C ASN A 398 17.05 -23.64 2.93
N THR A 399 17.42 -24.86 2.58
CA THR A 399 18.78 -25.20 2.21
C THR A 399 19.05 -24.44 0.91
N GLU A 400 19.69 -23.27 1.04
CA GLU A 400 20.38 -22.62 -0.07
C GLU A 400 21.36 -23.66 -0.64
N ASN A 401 21.14 -24.05 -1.89
CA ASN A 401 22.14 -24.68 -2.74
C ASN A 401 22.43 -23.72 -3.89
#